data_AF-A0AAW1P9C8-F1
#
_entry.id   AF-A0AAW1P9C8-F1
#
_cell.length_a   1.000
_cell.length_b   1.000
_cell.length_c   1.000
_cell.angle_alpha   90.00
_cell.angle_beta   90.00
_cell.angle_gamma   90.00
#
_symmetry.space_group_name_H-M   'P 1'
#
loop_
_entity.id
_entity.type
_entity.pdbx_description
1 polymer ?
#
loop_
_entity_poly.entity_id
_entity_poly.type
_entity_poly.pdbx_seq_one_letter_code
_entity_poly.pdbx_strand_id
1 'polypeptide(L)'
;MHAQASYRKGGDESRQVDGRVTQLWKYFFRPGVGTTDRLGIAIPIGQELDQRTADERFEARQEAARNAVNIDDQERQRRIVFGGALLVVTGFFVKYLVEKHAGPLERLEVLPLFFLGAAEMASGISGL
;
A
#
# COMPACT_ATOMS: atom_id res chain seq x y z
N MET A 1 2.86 -28.09 -0.46
CA MET A 1 2.94 -26.69 0.00
C MET A 1 1.96 -25.87 -0.84
N HIS A 2 0.74 -25.66 -0.34
CA HIS A 2 -0.26 -24.85 -1.02
C HIS A 2 0.03 -23.38 -0.72
N ALA A 3 0.44 -22.62 -1.73
CA ALA A 3 0.57 -21.17 -1.62
C ALA A 3 -0.83 -20.57 -1.37
N GLN A 4 -1.07 -20.02 -0.18
CA GLN A 4 -2.23 -19.17 0.07
C GLN A 4 -2.08 -17.93 -0.83
N ALA A 5 -2.81 -17.90 -1.93
CA ALA A 5 -2.91 -16.71 -2.76
C ALA A 5 -3.61 -15.63 -1.92
N SER A 6 -2.88 -14.56 -1.57
CA SER A 6 -3.45 -13.39 -0.93
C SER A 6 -4.34 -12.66 -1.96
N TYR A 7 -5.64 -12.86 -1.86
CA TYR A 7 -6.62 -12.22 -2.74
C TYR A 7 -6.78 -10.75 -2.34
N ARG A 8 -6.40 -9.83 -3.24
CA ARG A 8 -6.61 -8.39 -3.04
C ARG A 8 -7.72 -7.86 -3.94
N LYS A 9 -8.49 -6.92 -3.38
CA LYS A 9 -9.73 -6.36 -3.93
C LYS A 9 -9.48 -5.55 -5.21
N GLY A 10 -10.11 -5.95 -6.31
CA GLY A 10 -10.46 -5.06 -7.42
C GLY A 10 -11.89 -4.54 -7.22
N GLY A 11 -12.08 -3.63 -6.26
CA GLY A 11 -13.40 -3.18 -5.82
C GLY A 11 -14.06 -2.17 -6.77
N ASP A 12 -15.38 -2.01 -6.64
CA ASP A 12 -16.17 -0.97 -7.33
C ASP A 12 -15.79 0.46 -6.90
N GLU A 13 -14.91 0.61 -5.90
CA GLU A 13 -14.32 1.89 -5.48
C GLU A 13 -13.62 2.61 -6.64
N SER A 14 -13.05 1.86 -7.58
CA SER A 14 -12.47 2.45 -8.80
C SER A 14 -13.51 3.14 -9.67
N ARG A 15 -14.80 2.74 -9.65
CA ARG A 15 -15.86 3.45 -10.41
C ARG A 15 -16.19 4.83 -9.85
N GLN A 16 -15.95 5.07 -8.56
CA GLN A 16 -16.38 6.28 -7.87
C GLN A 16 -15.33 7.41 -7.90
N VAL A 17 -14.10 7.13 -8.34
CA VAL A 17 -13.01 8.11 -8.33
C VAL A 17 -12.66 8.50 -9.78
N ASP A 18 -12.68 9.79 -10.07
CA ASP A 18 -12.31 10.36 -11.37
C ASP A 18 -10.98 11.10 -11.32
N GLY A 19 -10.13 10.88 -12.34
CA GLY A 19 -8.78 11.46 -12.43
C GLY A 19 -7.84 10.69 -13.38
N ARG A 20 -6.75 11.32 -13.83
CA ARG A 20 -5.75 10.71 -14.75
C ARG A 20 -4.97 9.55 -14.13
N VAL A 21 -4.57 9.69 -12.86
CA VAL A 21 -3.95 8.61 -12.07
C VAL A 21 -4.90 7.41 -11.96
N THR A 22 -6.20 7.69 -11.83
CA THR A 22 -7.25 6.69 -11.73
C THR A 22 -7.52 5.94 -13.04
N GLN A 23 -7.27 6.54 -14.21
CA GLN A 23 -7.39 5.85 -15.49
C GLN A 23 -6.31 4.78 -15.67
N LEU A 24 -5.06 5.11 -15.31
CA LEU A 24 -3.96 4.14 -15.31
C LEU A 24 -4.23 3.01 -14.29
N TRP A 25 -4.75 3.37 -13.11
CA TRP A 25 -5.18 2.40 -12.11
C TRP A 25 -6.32 1.50 -12.61
N LYS A 26 -7.36 2.05 -13.23
CA LYS A 26 -8.49 1.32 -13.85
C LYS A 26 -8.04 0.40 -14.99
N TYR A 27 -6.97 0.73 -15.70
CA TYR A 27 -6.39 -0.10 -16.76
C TYR A 27 -5.78 -1.38 -16.20
N PHE A 28 -5.01 -1.29 -15.11
CA PHE A 28 -4.39 -2.45 -14.45
C PHE A 28 -5.36 -3.20 -13.52
N PHE A 29 -6.27 -2.49 -12.86
CA PHE A 29 -7.21 -3.03 -11.88
C PHE A 29 -8.64 -2.83 -12.35
N ARG A 30 -9.09 -3.71 -13.25
CA ARG A 30 -10.47 -3.68 -13.74
C ARG A 30 -11.43 -4.10 -12.62
N PRO A 31 -12.50 -3.32 -12.35
CA PRO A 31 -13.48 -3.68 -11.34
C PRO A 31 -14.14 -5.02 -11.70
N GLY A 32 -14.22 -5.92 -10.72
CA GLY A 32 -14.82 -7.25 -10.87
C GLY A 32 -13.88 -8.33 -11.42
N VAL A 33 -12.67 -8.00 -11.85
CA VAL A 33 -11.62 -8.97 -12.21
C VAL A 33 -10.80 -9.27 -10.96
N GLY A 34 -10.86 -10.51 -10.46
CA GLY A 34 -10.01 -10.93 -9.35
C GLY A 34 -8.55 -10.85 -9.76
N THR A 35 -7.69 -10.30 -8.90
CA THR A 35 -6.25 -10.25 -9.10
C THR A 35 -5.55 -11.09 -8.03
N THR A 36 -4.44 -11.71 -8.39
CA THR A 36 -3.54 -12.39 -7.45
C THR A 36 -2.24 -11.59 -7.37
N ASP A 37 -1.70 -11.46 -6.17
CA ASP A 37 -0.36 -10.91 -5.99
C ASP A 37 0.68 -12.00 -6.28
N ARG A 38 1.57 -11.74 -7.24
CA ARG A 38 2.80 -12.50 -7.44
C ARG A 38 3.97 -11.54 -7.33
N LEU A 39 4.79 -11.71 -6.29
CA LEU A 39 6.03 -10.95 -6.08
C LEU A 39 5.81 -9.42 -6.00
N GLY A 40 4.67 -8.97 -5.47
CA GLY A 40 4.31 -7.54 -5.37
C GLY A 40 3.66 -6.99 -6.65
N ILE A 41 3.42 -7.83 -7.65
CA ILE A 41 2.74 -7.46 -8.89
C ILE A 41 1.35 -8.08 -8.90
N ALA A 42 0.32 -7.25 -9.03
CA ALA A 42 -1.05 -7.71 -9.17
C ALA A 42 -1.30 -8.21 -10.61
N ILE A 43 -1.57 -9.50 -10.75
CA ILE A 43 -1.84 -10.15 -12.04
C ILE A 43 -3.32 -10.56 -12.08
N PRO A 44 -4.06 -10.29 -13.17
CA PRO A 44 -5.44 -10.76 -13.30
C PRO A 44 -5.49 -12.28 -13.26
N ILE A 45 -6.40 -12.83 -12.47
CA ILE A 45 -6.66 -14.27 -12.42
C ILE A 45 -7.30 -14.64 -13.76
N GLY A 46 -6.61 -15.47 -14.56
CA GLY A 46 -7.14 -15.97 -15.82
C GLY A 46 -8.46 -16.72 -15.60
N GLN A 47 -9.40 -16.62 -16.54
CA GLN A 47 -10.72 -17.27 -16.44
C GLN A 47 -10.62 -18.80 -16.27
N GLU A 48 -9.53 -19.42 -16.72
CA GLU A 48 -9.26 -20.85 -16.56
C GLU A 48 -8.93 -21.26 -15.11
N LEU A 49 -8.49 -20.30 -14.28
CA LEU A 49 -8.10 -20.52 -12.88
C LEU A 49 -9.22 -20.17 -11.89
N ASP A 50 -10.22 -19.38 -12.30
CA ASP A 50 -11.35 -19.01 -11.44
C ASP A 50 -12.58 -19.86 -11.75
N GLN A 51 -12.60 -21.08 -11.21
CA GLN A 51 -13.71 -22.03 -11.34
C GLN A 51 -14.87 -21.75 -10.38
N ARG A 52 -14.81 -20.64 -9.62
CA ARG A 52 -15.78 -20.33 -8.57
C ARG A 52 -17.09 -19.81 -9.16
N THR A 53 -18.19 -20.25 -8.57
CA THR A 53 -19.54 -19.76 -8.84
C THR A 53 -19.67 -18.26 -8.51
N ALA A 54 -20.75 -17.61 -8.99
CA ALA A 54 -20.97 -16.19 -8.71
C ALA A 54 -21.10 -15.91 -7.20
N ASP A 55 -21.70 -16.84 -6.46
CA ASP A 55 -21.92 -16.72 -5.01
C ASP A 55 -20.61 -16.90 -4.23
N GLU A 56 -19.78 -17.89 -4.58
CA GLU A 56 -18.44 -18.07 -4.00
C GLU A 56 -17.53 -16.87 -4.26
N ARG A 57 -17.66 -16.23 -5.43
CA ARG A 57 -16.95 -14.98 -5.73
C ARG A 57 -17.44 -13.82 -4.88
N PHE A 58 -18.73 -13.77 -4.54
CA PHE A 58 -19.29 -12.75 -3.67
C PHE A 58 -18.84 -12.94 -2.21
N GLU A 59 -18.88 -14.16 -1.70
CA GLU A 59 -18.39 -14.49 -0.36
C GLU A 59 -16.88 -14.21 -0.21
N ALA A 60 -16.06 -14.64 -1.17
CA ALA A 60 -14.63 -14.37 -1.17
C ALA A 60 -14.32 -12.86 -1.20
N ARG A 61 -15.14 -12.05 -1.87
CA ARG A 61 -15.01 -10.58 -1.85
C ARG A 61 -15.36 -10.00 -0.49
N GLN A 62 -16.40 -10.52 0.18
CA GLN A 62 -16.75 -10.07 1.53
C GLN A 62 -15.69 -10.47 2.56
N GLU A 63 -15.13 -11.66 2.44
CA GLU A 63 -14.06 -12.15 3.30
C GLU A 63 -12.76 -11.37 3.07
N ALA A 64 -12.38 -11.13 1.80
CA ALA A 64 -11.26 -10.26 1.47
C ALA A 64 -11.49 -8.82 1.95
N ALA A 65 -12.71 -8.29 1.90
CA ALA A 65 -13.03 -6.97 2.43
C ALA A 65 -12.90 -6.91 3.96
N ARG A 66 -13.30 -7.97 4.69
CA ARG A 66 -13.09 -8.09 6.13
C ARG A 66 -11.62 -8.23 6.51
N ASN A 67 -10.84 -8.91 5.67
CA ASN A 67 -9.41 -9.14 5.90
C ASN A 67 -8.52 -7.99 5.39
N ALA A 68 -9.02 -7.13 4.50
CA ALA A 68 -8.25 -6.02 3.92
C ALA A 68 -7.97 -4.87 4.91
N VAL A 69 -8.76 -4.77 5.99
CA VAL A 69 -8.63 -3.73 7.03
C VAL A 69 -7.74 -4.14 8.21
N ASN A 70 -7.31 -5.40 8.26
CA ASN A 70 -6.36 -5.86 9.26
C ASN A 70 -5.02 -6.10 8.59
N ILE A 71 -4.17 -5.07 8.57
CA ILE A 71 -2.74 -5.34 8.46
C ILE A 71 -2.36 -6.23 9.64
N ASP A 72 -1.65 -7.33 9.38
CA ASP A 72 -1.09 -8.19 10.42
C ASP A 72 -0.31 -7.35 11.45
N ASP A 73 -0.42 -7.70 12.74
CA ASP A 73 0.26 -7.00 13.83
C ASP A 73 1.76 -6.93 13.59
N GLN A 74 2.33 -7.97 12.96
CA GLN A 74 3.73 -8.00 12.58
C GLN A 74 4.08 -6.91 11.54
N GLU A 75 3.21 -6.68 10.56
CA GLU A 75 3.41 -5.67 9.53
C GLU A 75 3.19 -4.26 10.10
N ARG A 76 2.20 -4.06 10.98
CA ARG A 76 2.06 -2.81 11.75
C ARG A 76 3.35 -2.46 12.47
N GLN A 77 3.93 -3.43 13.18
CA GLN A 77 5.16 -3.22 13.93
C GLN A 77 6.34 -2.93 12.99
N ARG A 78 6.46 -3.62 11.85
CA ARG A 78 7.49 -3.32 10.83
C ARG A 78 7.38 -1.89 10.32
N ARG A 79 6.18 -1.41 10.00
CA ARG A 79 5.96 -0.04 9.52
C ARG A 79 6.27 1.01 10.57
N ILE A 80 5.88 0.79 11.83
CA ILE A 80 6.22 1.68 12.95
C ILE A 80 7.75 1.76 13.13
N VAL A 81 8.43 0.62 13.13
CA VAL A 81 9.89 0.56 13.30
C VAL A 81 10.59 1.22 12.11
N PHE A 82 10.16 0.92 10.89
CA PHE A 82 10.73 1.50 9.67
C PHE A 82 10.52 3.01 9.62
N GLY A 83 9.29 3.49 9.82
CA GLY A 83 8.97 4.91 9.87
C GLY A 83 9.75 5.65 10.96
N GLY A 84 9.86 5.05 12.15
CA GLY A 84 10.65 5.59 13.25
C GLY A 84 12.14 5.70 12.92
N ALA A 85 12.73 4.64 12.36
CA ALA A 85 14.14 4.67 11.93
C ALA A 85 14.38 5.75 10.87
N LEU A 86 13.47 5.89 9.91
CA LEU A 86 13.56 6.91 8.86
C LEU A 86 13.51 8.33 9.44
N LEU A 87 12.63 8.58 10.42
CA LEU A 87 12.53 9.87 11.10
C LEU A 87 13.79 10.18 11.91
N VAL A 88 14.40 9.19 12.56
CA VAL A 88 15.69 9.37 13.26
C VAL A 88 16.79 9.77 12.28
N VAL A 89 16.93 9.06 11.16
CA VAL A 89 17.90 9.40 10.11
C VAL A 89 17.64 10.80 9.55
N THR A 90 16.37 11.14 9.33
CA THR A 90 15.97 12.47 8.88
C THR A 90 16.38 13.54 9.88
N GLY A 91 16.23 13.30 11.19
CA GLY A 91 16.69 14.21 12.24
C GLY A 91 18.20 14.46 12.21
N PHE A 92 19.01 13.41 11.99
CA PHE A 92 20.45 13.57 11.80
C PHE A 92 20.78 14.36 10.54
N PHE A 93 20.05 14.14 9.45
CA PHE A 93 20.26 14.86 8.21
C PHE A 93 19.89 16.35 8.32
N VAL A 94 18.78 16.68 9.01
CA VAL A 94 18.43 18.07 9.37
C VAL A 94 19.55 18.72 10.18
N LYS A 95 20.05 18.05 11.22
CA LYS A 95 21.16 18.56 12.03
C LYS A 95 22.39 18.86 11.17
N TYR A 96 22.77 17.93 10.28
CA TYR A 96 23.87 18.11 9.34
C TYR A 96 23.68 19.34 8.43
N LEU A 97 22.48 19.53 7.86
CA LEU A 97 22.17 20.70 7.02
C LEU A 97 22.24 22.02 7.82
N VAL A 98 21.81 22.01 9.08
CA VAL A 98 21.91 23.18 9.97
C VAL A 98 23.38 23.51 10.27
N GLU A 99 24.20 22.51 10.58
CA GLU A 99 25.65 22.69 10.83
C GLU A 99 26.40 23.20 9.60
N LYS A 100 25.93 22.84 8.39
CA LYS A 100 26.48 23.34 7.12
C LYS A 100 25.93 24.71 6.72
N HIS A 101 25.07 25.32 7.53
CA HIS A 101 24.38 26.56 7.19
C HIS A 101 23.65 26.50 5.84
N ALA A 102 23.10 25.34 5.51
CA ALA A 102 22.40 25.12 4.25
C ALA A 102 21.27 26.14 4.08
N GLY A 103 21.09 26.59 2.85
CA GLY A 103 20.05 27.54 2.46
C GLY A 103 18.63 26.98 2.64
N PRO A 104 17.60 27.82 2.61
CA PRO A 104 16.21 27.38 2.81
C PRO A 104 15.77 26.30 1.81
N LEU A 105 16.25 26.37 0.56
CA LEU A 105 15.90 25.43 -0.50
C LEU A 105 16.56 24.06 -0.31
N GLU A 106 17.83 24.04 0.10
CA GLU A 106 18.58 22.80 0.38
C GLU A 106 17.95 22.02 1.55
N ARG A 107 17.37 22.74 2.52
CA ARG A 107 16.62 22.11 3.62
C ARG A 107 15.34 21.41 3.19
N LEU A 108 14.78 21.77 2.02
CA LEU A 108 13.59 21.09 1.49
C LEU A 108 13.90 19.65 1.03
N GLU A 109 15.17 19.32 0.81
CA GLU A 109 15.60 17.95 0.44
C GLU A 109 15.33 16.92 1.54
N VAL A 110 15.13 17.37 2.78
CA VAL A 110 14.70 16.53 3.91
C VAL A 110 13.23 16.10 3.78
N LEU A 111 12.39 16.88 3.08
CA LEU A 111 10.94 16.67 3.09
C LEU A 111 10.53 15.29 2.57
N PRO A 112 11.06 14.75 1.46
CA PRO A 112 10.68 13.41 1.00
C PRO A 112 10.94 12.33 2.04
N LEU A 113 12.10 12.38 2.71
CA LEU A 113 12.47 11.46 3.80
C LEU A 113 11.52 11.63 5.00
N PHE A 114 11.27 12.87 5.41
CA PHE A 114 10.33 13.15 6.50
C PHE A 114 8.93 12.60 6.21
N PHE A 115 8.37 12.91 5.03
CA PHE A 115 7.02 12.48 4.66
C PHE A 115 6.91 10.96 4.53
N LEU A 116 7.93 10.30 3.98
CA LEU A 116 7.95 8.84 3.92
C LEU A 116 7.96 8.22 5.31
N GLY A 117 8.84 8.69 6.21
CA GLY A 117 8.92 8.18 7.58
C GLY A 117 7.63 8.42 8.38
N ALA A 118 7.06 9.62 8.25
CA ALA A 118 5.80 9.96 8.89
C ALA A 118 4.62 9.15 8.34
N ALA A 119 4.56 8.92 7.03
CA ALA A 119 3.50 8.14 6.39
C ALA A 119 3.52 6.67 6.84
N GLU A 120 4.70 6.05 6.89
CA GLU A 120 4.87 4.67 7.35
C GLU A 120 4.50 4.51 8.83
N MET A 121 4.92 5.45 9.67
CA MET A 121 4.55 5.44 11.08
C MET A 121 3.03 5.64 11.26
N ALA A 122 2.42 6.60 10.56
CA ALA A 122 0.98 6.85 10.60
C ALA A 122 0.18 5.64 10.08
N SER A 123 0.64 5.00 9.03
CA SER A 123 0.08 3.76 8.47
C SER A 123 0.13 2.63 9.50
N GLY A 124 1.29 2.39 10.13
CA GLY A 124 1.42 1.36 11.16
C GLY A 124 0.56 1.59 12.41
N ILE A 125 0.38 2.86 12.82
CA ILE A 125 -0.49 3.24 13.94
C ILE A 125 -1.97 3.08 13.57
N SER A 126 -2.38 3.57 12.40
CA SER A 126 -3.78 3.56 11.96
C SER A 126 -4.26 2.18 11.53
N GLY A 127 -3.36 1.28 11.10
CA GLY A 127 -3.76 0.00 10.52
C GLY A 127 -4.24 0.10 9.09
N LEU A 128 -3.79 1.13 8.36
CA LEU A 128 -3.97 1.30 6.92
C LEU A 128 -2.77 0.76 6.12
#